data_AF-A0A6M3ZK30-F1
#
_entry.id   AF-A0A6M3ZK30-F1
#
_cell.length_a   1.000
_cell.length_b   1.000
_cell.length_c   1.000
_cell.angle_alpha   90.00
_cell.angle_beta   90.00
_cell.angle_gamma   90.00
#
_symmetry.space_group_name_H-M   'P 1'
#
loop_
_entity.id
_entity.type
_entity.pdbx_description
1 polymer ?
#
loop_
_entity_poly.entity_id
_entity_poly.type
_entity_poly.pdbx_seq_one_letter_code
_entity_poly.pdbx_strand_id
1 'polypeptide(L)'
;MPTPVEHQEQYKGFQVWLCCTGRLDQWEVSAVRIVDRFTLGEPLFPKRPLPGRSDSAAHAIDRGMAWARAVIDQLDPTLDGEWSV
;
A
#
# COMPACT_ATOMS: atom_id res chain seq x y z
N MET A 1 12.01 -1.30 20.56
CA MET A 1 10.93 -1.13 19.56
C MET A 1 11.14 -2.21 18.52
N PRO A 2 10.09 -2.95 18.09
CA PRO A 2 10.24 -3.91 17.00
C PRO A 2 10.71 -3.20 15.73
N THR A 3 11.54 -3.90 14.95
CA THR A 3 12.05 -3.39 13.67
C THR A 3 10.89 -3.07 12.74
N PRO A 4 10.91 -1.92 12.03
CA PRO A 4 9.93 -1.65 11.00
C PRO A 4 9.88 -2.79 9.97
N VAL A 5 8.68 -3.17 9.56
CA VAL A 5 8.46 -4.19 8.53
C VAL A 5 8.10 -3.47 7.24
N GLU A 6 8.90 -3.68 6.21
CA GLU A 6 8.63 -3.15 4.88
C GLU A 6 7.96 -4.24 4.04
N HIS A 7 6.95 -3.85 3.26
CA HIS A 7 6.26 -4.72 2.31
C HIS A 7 6.14 -4.02 0.97
N GLN A 8 6.36 -4.76 -0.11
CA GLN A 8 6.30 -4.23 -1.45
C GLN A 8 5.57 -5.21 -2.36
N GLU A 9 4.62 -4.70 -3.15
CA GLU A 9 3.80 -5.51 -4.06
C GLU A 9 3.41 -4.73 -5.31
N GLN A 10 3.13 -5.43 -6.41
CA GLN A 10 2.62 -4.84 -7.65
C GLN A 10 1.12 -5.11 -7.80
N TYR A 11 0.37 -4.11 -8.24
CA TYR A 11 -1.07 -4.22 -8.49
C TYR A 11 -1.49 -3.32 -9.65
N LYS A 12 -2.12 -3.89 -10.70
CA LYS A 12 -2.63 -3.18 -11.90
C LYS A 12 -1.63 -2.18 -12.52
N GLY A 13 -0.36 -2.56 -12.60
CA GLY A 13 0.70 -1.68 -13.12
C GLY A 13 1.27 -0.68 -12.12
N PHE A 14 0.74 -0.59 -10.90
CA PHE A 14 1.30 0.23 -9.84
C PHE A 14 2.21 -0.60 -8.93
N GLN A 15 3.29 0.03 -8.46
CA GLN A 15 4.14 -0.48 -7.40
C GLN A 15 3.72 0.14 -6.07
N VAL A 16 3.29 -0.71 -5.13
CA VAL A 16 2.92 -0.33 -3.77
C VAL A 16 4.06 -0.67 -2.82
N TRP A 17 4.40 0.28 -1.96
CA TRP A 17 5.33 0.13 -0.86
C TRP A 17 4.65 0.51 0.45
N LEU A 18 4.79 -0.32 1.46
CA LEU A 18 4.28 -0.12 2.81
C LEU A 18 5.43 -0.21 3.82
N CYS A 19 5.37 0.65 4.84
CA CYS A 19 6.16 0.49 6.05
C CYS A 19 5.19 0.35 7.22
N CYS A 20 5.39 -0.70 8.01
CA CYS A 20 4.63 -0.98 9.21
C CYS A 20 5.54 -0.88 10.42
N THR A 21 5.09 -0.19 11.47
CA THR A 21 5.82 -0.06 12.73
C THR A 21 4.99 -0.59 13.88
N GLY A 22 5.64 -1.31 14.79
CA GLY A 22 5.00 -1.85 15.98
C GLY A 22 5.37 -1.07 17.25
N ARG A 23 4.41 -0.84 18.13
CA ARG A 23 4.63 -0.34 19.50
C ARG A 23 3.58 -0.93 20.44
N LEU A 24 4.00 -1.46 21.60
CA LEU A 24 3.11 -2.04 22.61
C LEU A 24 2.15 -3.10 22.03
N ASP A 25 2.70 -4.07 21.29
CA ASP A 25 1.94 -5.16 20.65
C ASP A 25 0.83 -4.70 19.68
N GLN A 26 0.95 -3.47 19.18
CA GLN A 26 0.06 -2.90 18.17
C GLN A 26 0.89 -2.43 16.99
N TRP A 27 0.40 -2.73 15.79
CA TRP A 27 1.05 -2.44 14.52
C TRP A 27 0.23 -1.47 13.70
N GLU A 28 0.89 -0.48 13.11
CA GLU A 28 0.28 0.50 12.23
C GLU A 28 1.04 0.61 10.93
N VAL A 29 0.35 1.06 9.87
CA VAL A 29 0.98 1.41 8.60
C VAL A 29 1.50 2.84 8.74
N SER A 30 2.78 2.98 9.06
CA SER A 30 3.42 4.28 9.24
C SER A 30 3.66 5.00 7.92
N ALA A 31 3.71 4.25 6.82
CA ALA A 31 3.78 4.83 5.50
C ALA A 31 3.24 3.93 4.40
N VAL A 32 2.61 4.55 3.41
CA VAL A 32 2.30 3.97 2.10
C VAL A 32 2.80 4.87 0.98
N ARG A 33 3.35 4.26 -0.06
CA ARG A 33 3.74 4.92 -1.32
C ARG A 33 3.23 4.07 -2.49
N ILE A 34 2.52 4.69 -3.43
CA ILE A 34 2.07 4.04 -4.66
C ILE A 34 2.67 4.80 -5.82
N VAL A 35 3.35 4.09 -6.71
CA VAL A 35 4.03 4.66 -7.88
C VAL A 35 3.54 3.93 -9.11
N ASP A 36 3.17 4.66 -10.14
CA ASP A 36 2.87 4.07 -11.44
C ASP A 36 4.18 3.63 -12.12
N ARG A 37 4.24 2.36 -12.54
CA ARG A 37 5.42 1.80 -13.22
C ARG A 37 5.75 2.48 -14.54
N PHE A 38 4.78 3.12 -15.18
CA PHE A 38 4.94 3.72 -16.51
C PHE A 38 5.47 5.15 -16.41
N THR A 39 5.17 5.86 -15.33
CA THR A 39 5.63 7.23 -15.08
C THR A 39 6.88 7.31 -14.20
N LEU A 40 7.35 6.18 -13.65
CA LEU A 40 8.72 5.92 -13.15
C LEU A 40 9.32 6.93 -12.15
N GLY A 41 8.54 7.76 -11.47
CA GLY A 41 9.12 8.72 -10.52
C GLY A 41 8.19 9.29 -9.48
N GLU A 42 7.01 9.76 -9.89
CA GLU A 42 6.15 10.52 -8.97
C GLU A 42 5.15 9.60 -8.27
N PRO A 43 5.17 9.54 -6.92
CA PRO A 43 4.15 8.81 -6.20
C PRO A 43 2.80 9.52 -6.38
N LEU A 44 1.74 8.73 -6.51
CA LEU A 44 0.37 9.24 -6.70
C LEU A 44 -0.08 10.23 -5.60
N PHE A 45 0.52 10.12 -4.43
CA PHE A 45 0.31 11.02 -3.31
C PHE A 45 1.55 11.07 -2.41
N PRO A 46 1.70 12.13 -1.59
CA PRO A 46 2.74 12.19 -0.57
C PRO A 46 2.67 10.98 0.38
N LYS A 47 3.85 10.49 0.79
CA LYS A 47 3.99 9.40 1.78
C LYS A 47 3.20 9.76 3.04
N ARG A 48 2.26 8.89 3.43
CA ARG A 48 1.37 9.13 4.59
C ARG A 48 1.16 7.87 5.42
N PRO A 49 0.93 8.00 6.73
CA PRO A 49 0.43 6.90 7.55
C PRO A 49 -1.03 6.61 7.22
N LEU A 50 -1.47 5.38 7.47
CA LEU A 50 -2.89 5.01 7.42
C LEU A 50 -3.46 4.91 8.84
N PRO A 51 -4.71 5.35 9.06
CA PRO A 51 -5.35 5.22 10.35
C PRO A 51 -5.59 3.75 10.72
N GLY A 52 -5.66 3.49 12.03
CA GLY A 52 -5.95 2.18 12.58
C GLY A 52 -4.72 1.41 13.04
N ARG A 53 -4.96 0.46 13.95
CA ARG A 53 -3.94 -0.43 14.52
C ARG A 53 -4.34 -1.87 14.30
N SER A 54 -3.36 -2.76 14.32
CA SER A 54 -3.49 -4.19 14.10
C SER A 54 -2.74 -4.95 15.17
N ASP A 55 -3.23 -6.14 15.51
CA ASP A 55 -2.58 -7.00 16.51
C ASP A 55 -1.29 -7.64 15.97
N SER A 56 -1.03 -7.58 14.66
CA SER A 56 0.16 -8.13 14.03
C SER A 56 0.62 -7.28 12.84
N ALA A 57 1.91 -7.42 12.48
CA ALA A 57 2.48 -6.81 11.28
C ALA A 57 1.77 -7.29 10.01
N ALA A 58 1.44 -8.59 9.93
CA ALA A 58 0.73 -9.18 8.80
C ALA A 58 -0.65 -8.51 8.59
N HIS A 59 -1.44 -8.37 9.66
CA HIS A 59 -2.74 -7.68 9.58
C HIS A 59 -2.59 -6.20 9.21
N ALA A 60 -1.51 -5.53 9.64
CA ALA A 60 -1.24 -4.15 9.22
C ALA A 60 -0.92 -4.06 7.72
N ILE A 61 -0.12 -5.00 7.20
CA ILE A 61 0.20 -5.13 5.77
C ILE A 61 -1.07 -5.39 4.96
N ASP A 62 -1.88 -6.38 5.34
CA ASP A 62 -3.11 -6.74 4.61
C ASP A 62 -4.07 -5.56 4.50
N ARG A 63 -4.26 -4.81 5.61
CA ARG A 63 -5.06 -3.59 5.60
C ARG A 63 -4.46 -2.52 4.70
N GLY A 64 -3.16 -2.28 4.81
CA GLY A 64 -2.46 -1.28 3.99
C GLY A 64 -2.56 -1.59 2.50
N MET A 65 -2.45 -2.87 2.14
CA MET A 65 -2.60 -3.35 0.77
C MET A 65 -4.04 -3.24 0.29
N ALA A 66 -5.03 -3.64 1.10
CA ALA A 66 -6.44 -3.49 0.76
C ALA A 66 -6.81 -2.03 0.47
N TRP A 67 -6.33 -1.10 1.31
CA TRP A 67 -6.51 0.33 1.08
C TRP A 67 -5.82 0.79 -0.22
N ALA A 68 -4.56 0.38 -0.45
CA ALA A 68 -3.82 0.77 -1.65
C ALA A 68 -4.49 0.26 -2.94
N ARG A 69 -4.96 -0.98 -2.95
CA ARG A 69 -5.73 -1.56 -4.05
C ARG A 69 -7.02 -0.78 -4.30
N ALA A 70 -7.79 -0.47 -3.25
CA ALA A 70 -9.01 0.33 -3.38
C ALA A 70 -8.75 1.74 -3.94
N VAL A 71 -7.62 2.37 -3.59
CA VAL A 71 -7.21 3.65 -4.20
C VAL A 71 -6.89 3.48 -5.68
N ILE A 72 -6.12 2.44 -6.05
CA ILE A 72 -5.77 2.15 -7.44
C ILE A 72 -7.01 1.86 -8.28
N ASP A 73 -7.95 1.06 -7.76
CA ASP A 73 -9.21 0.73 -8.43
C ASP A 73 -10.08 1.97 -8.68
N GLN A 74 -10.00 3.00 -7.82
CA GLN A 74 -10.71 4.27 -8.01
C GLN A 74 -10.03 5.23 -8.99
N LEU A 75 -8.72 5.12 -9.18
CA LEU A 75 -7.97 6.03 -10.06
C LEU A 75 -8.28 5.78 -11.53
N ASP A 76 -8.54 4.53 -11.90
CA ASP A 76 -8.95 4.19 -13.25
C ASP A 76 -9.85 2.94 -13.26
N PRO A 77 -11.18 3.12 -13.38
CA PRO A 77 -12.14 2.02 -13.46
C PRO A 77 -11.96 1.16 -14.72
N THR A 78 -11.21 1.65 -15.71
CA THR A 78 -10.97 0.95 -16.98
C THR A 78 -9.80 -0.03 -16.91
N LEU A 79 -9.00 0.00 -15.84
CA LEU A 79 -7.94 -1.00 -15.58
C LEU A 79 -8.48 -2.42 -15.31
N ASP A 80 -9.78 -2.56 -15.06
CA ASP A 80 -10.45 -3.87 -15.03
C ASP A 80 -10.77 -4.42 -16.44
N GLY A 81 -10.60 -3.61 -17.50
CA GLY A 81 -11.11 -3.87 -18.86
C GLY A 81 -10.10 -4.29 -19.93
N GLU A 82 -8.79 -4.13 -19.73
CA GLU A 82 -7.79 -4.56 -20.72
C GLU A 82 -7.31 -6.00 -20.52
N TRP A 83 -8.26 -6.94 -20.62
CA TRP A 83 -7.97 -8.32 -21.06
C TRP A 83 -8.81 -8.60 -22.31
N SER A 84 -8.49 -7.92 -23.41
CA SER A 84 -8.94 -8.32 -24.74
C SER A 84 -7.73 -8.74 -25.56
N VAL A 85 -7.46 -10.04 -25.58
CA VAL A 85 -6.95 -10.80 -26.73
C VAL A 85 -7.39 -12.25 -26.61
#